data_AF-A0A154MR31-F1
#
_entry.id   AF-A0A154MR31-F1
#
_cell.length_a   1.000
_cell.length_b   1.000
_cell.length_c   1.000
_cell.angle_alpha   90.00
_cell.angle_beta   90.00
_cell.angle_gamma   90.00
#
_symmetry.space_group_name_H-M   'P 1'
#
loop_
_entity.id
_entity.type
_entity.pdbx_description
1 polymer ?
#
loop_
_entity_poly.entity_id
_entity_poly.type
_entity_poly.pdbx_seq_one_letter_code
_entity_poly.pdbx_strand_id
1 'polypeptide(L)' 'MIELLGILLLVQGGGGLINRLLDGGDRSWFVQLHLLPPGMHIVASALMVAAGIGVLFAERARKQRRGSGSD' A
#
# COMPACT_ATOMS: atom_id res chain seq x y z
N MET A 1 4.50 -12.80 6.62
CA MET A 1 5.49 -12.11 5.76
C MET A 1 4.78 -11.33 4.66
N ILE A 2 3.91 -11.96 3.85
CA ILE A 2 3.12 -11.29 2.81
C ILE A 2 2.14 -10.27 3.41
N GLU A 3 1.52 -10.59 4.55
CA GLU A 3 0.63 -9.67 5.27
C GLU A 3 1.31 -8.36 5.64
N LEU A 4 2.55 -8.45 6.12
CA LEU A 4 3.40 -7.30 6.45
C LEU A 4 3.69 -6.44 5.21
N LEU A 5 3.94 -7.05 4.05
CA LEU A 5 4.12 -6.31 2.79
C LEU A 5 2.83 -5.58 2.38
N GLY A 6 1.67 -6.23 2.51
CA GLY A 6 0.37 -5.62 2.25
C GLY A 6 0.10 -4.41 3.14
N ILE A 7 0.39 -4.54 4.44
CA ILE A 7 0.28 -3.44 5.41
C ILE A 7 1.25 -2.30 5.08
N LEU A 8 2.51 -2.60 4.77
CA LEU A 8 3.51 -1.60 4.40
C LEU A 8 3.10 -0.82 3.14
N LEU A 9 2.58 -1.50 2.12
CA LEU A 9 2.06 -0.87 0.91
C LEU A 9 0.86 0.05 1.21
N LEU A 10 -0.03 -0.38 2.10
CA LEU A 10 -1.19 0.42 2.51
C LEU A 10 -0.78 1.67 3.29
N VAL A 11 0.18 1.54 4.22
CA VAL A 11 0.69 2.66 5.02
C VAL A 11 1.51 3.63 4.16
N GLN A 12 2.38 3.12 3.29
CA GLN A 12 3.16 3.96 2.37
C GLN A 12 2.27 4.70 1.35
N GLY A 13 1.37 3.96 0.70
CA GLY A 13 0.48 4.51 -0.31
C GLY A 13 -0.56 5.44 0.30
N GLY A 14 -1.27 4.99 1.35
CA GLY A 14 -2.34 5.74 1.99
C GLY A 14 -1.81 6.98 2.72
N GLY A 15 -0.72 6.83 3.47
CA GLY A 15 -0.07 7.95 4.14
C GLY A 15 0.49 8.98 3.16
N GLY A 16 1.13 8.53 2.06
CA GLY A 16 1.61 9.44 1.02
C GLY A 16 0.51 10.15 0.24
N LEU A 17 -0.63 9.50 0.02
CA LEU A 17 -1.82 10.11 -0.61
C LEU A 17 -2.40 11.21 0.27
N ILE A 18 -2.60 10.92 1.57
CA ILE A 18 -3.11 11.88 2.55
C ILE A 18 -2.15 13.06 2.69
N ASN A 19 -0.84 12.81 2.78
CA ASN A 19 0.18 13.87 2.88
C ASN A 19 0.13 14.82 1.67
N ARG A 20 -0.15 14.30 0.47
CA ARG A 20 -0.28 15.12 -0.75
C ARG A 20 -1.59 15.90 -0.79
N LEU A 21 -2.69 15.30 -0.31
CA LEU A 21 -4.02 15.92 -0.26
C LEU A 21 -4.12 17.02 0.80
N LEU A 22 -3.36 16.91 1.89
CA LEU A 22 -3.30 17.91 2.97
C LEU A 22 -2.25 19.00 2.72
N ASP A 23 -1.77 19.13 1.48
CA ASP A 23 -0.77 20.13 1.06
C ASP A 23 0.51 20.10 1.91
N GLY A 24 0.88 18.89 2.39
CA GLY A 24 2.12 18.64 3.11
C GLY A 24 3.31 18.87 2.18
N GLY A 25 3.80 20.11 2.14
CA GLY A 25 4.95 20.54 1.35
C GLY A 25 6.25 19.84 1.75
N ASP A 26 6.30 19.25 2.94
CA ASP A 26 7.46 18.52 3.44
C ASP A 26 7.46 17.06 2.99
N ARG A 27 8.64 16.61 2.56
CA ARG A 27 8.93 15.21 2.22
C ARG A 27 8.86 14.34 3.49
N SER A 28 7.66 13.96 3.91
CA SER A 28 7.43 12.90 4.89
C SER A 28 8.18 11.62 4.48
N TRP A 29 8.51 10.74 5.42
CA TRP A 29 9.29 9.49 5.27
C TRP A 29 8.79 8.47 4.22
N PHE A 30 7.75 8.82 3.46
CA PHE A 30 7.25 8.06 2.33
C PHE A 30 8.28 8.07 1.18
N VAL A 31 8.73 6.86 0.82
CA VAL A 31 9.81 6.67 -0.15
C VAL A 31 9.36 7.13 -1.54
N GLN A 32 8.08 6.95 -1.85
CA GLN A 32 7.50 7.42 -3.11
C GLN A 32 7.55 8.94 -3.29
N LEU A 33 7.49 9.72 -2.21
CA LEU A 33 7.60 11.19 -2.26
C LEU A 33 9.05 11.67 -2.46
N HIS A 34 10.03 10.80 -2.25
CA HIS A 34 11.45 11.09 -2.41
C HIS A 34 11.99 10.67 -3.78
N LEU A 35 11.43 9.62 -4.40
CA LEU A 35 11.91 9.09 -5.69
C LEU A 35 11.17 9.63 -6.92
N LEU A 36 9.90 10.02 -6.79
CA LEU A 36 9.07 10.36 -7.94
C LEU A 36 8.98 11.88 -8.16
N PRO A 37 8.63 12.32 -9.39
CA PRO A 37 8.31 13.72 -9.66
C PRO A 37 7.00 14.14 -8.98
N PRO A 38 6.83 15.41 -8.61
CA PRO A 38 5.67 15.95 -7.88
C PRO A 38 4.29 15.54 -8.42
N GLY A 39 4.15 15.40 -9.75
CA GLY A 39 2.90 15.02 -10.41
C GLY A 39 2.59 13.52 -10.37
N MET A 40 3.58 12.66 -10.12
CA MET A 40 3.38 11.19 -10.06
C MET A 40 3.09 10.68 -8.65
N HIS A 41 3.25 11.50 -7.62
CA HIS A 41 3.05 11.07 -6.22
C HIS A 41 1.65 10.53 -5.95
N ILE A 42 0.62 11.18 -6.50
CA ILE A 42 -0.79 10.78 -6.29
C ILE A 42 -1.06 9.44 -6.97
N VAL A 43 -0.61 9.29 -8.22
CA VAL A 43 -0.81 8.06 -9.00
C VAL A 43 -0.04 6.89 -8.36
N ALA A 44 1.23 7.10 -7.99
CA ALA A 44 2.02 6.10 -7.30
C ALA A 44 1.40 5.69 -5.95
N SER A 45 0.87 6.66 -5.20
CA SER A 45 0.20 6.40 -3.92
C SER A 45 -1.04 5.55 -4.11
N ALA A 46 -1.89 5.91 -5.09
CA ALA A 46 -3.09 5.17 -5.42
C ALA A 46 -2.77 3.73 -5.87
N LEU A 47 -1.73 3.56 -6.70
CA LEU A 47 -1.27 2.23 -7.14
C LEU A 47 -0.72 1.40 -5.98
N MET A 48 0.04 2.00 -5.06
CA MET A 48 0.52 1.30 -3.85
C MET A 48 -0.63 0.85 -2.95
N VAL A 49 -1.64 1.70 -2.74
CA VAL A 49 -2.83 1.32 -1.97
C VAL A 49 -3.57 0.17 -2.65
N ALA A 50 -3.83 0.28 -3.96
CA ALA A 50 -4.50 -0.77 -4.73
C ALA A 50 -3.73 -2.10 -4.68
N ALA A 51 -2.40 -2.05 -4.82
CA ALA A 51 -1.54 -3.22 -4.70
C ALA A 51 -1.56 -3.82 -3.28
N GLY A 52 -1.49 -2.99 -2.23
CA GLY A 52 -1.57 -3.42 -0.83
C GLY A 52 -2.89 -4.14 -0.52
N ILE A 53 -4.01 -3.58 -0.95
CA ILE A 53 -5.34 -4.21 -0.85
C ILE A 53 -5.35 -5.54 -1.59
N GLY A 54 -4.89 -5.57 -2.84
CA GLY A 54 -4.84 -6.78 -3.65
C GLY A 54 -4.03 -7.90 -2.99
N VAL A 55 -2.88 -7.57 -2.41
CA VAL A 55 -2.02 -8.52 -1.68
C VAL A 55 -2.73 -9.09 -0.45
N LEU A 56 -3.36 -8.24 0.37
CA LEU A 56 -4.08 -8.67 1.58
C LEU A 56 -5.28 -9.57 1.24
N PHE A 57 -6.05 -9.21 0.21
CA PHE A 57 -7.17 -10.05 -0.26
C PHE A 57 -6.68 -11.38 -0.84
N ALA A 58 -5.61 -11.37 -1.63
CA ALA A 58 -5.03 -12.59 -2.19
C ALA A 58 -4.44 -13.51 -1.11
N GLU A 59 -3.85 -12.97 -0.06
CA GLU A 59 -3.36 -13.75 1.08
C GLU A 59 -4.52 -14.34 1.89
N ARG A 60 -5.57 -13.56 2.15
CA ARG A 60 -6.78 -14.04 2.85
C ARG A 60 -7.45 -15.18 2.09
N ALA A 61 -7.59 -15.06 0.77
CA ALA A 61 -8.13 -16.12 -0.09
C ALA A 61 -7.26 -17.39 -0.07
N ARG A 62 -5.93 -17.24 -0.06
CA ARG A 62 -5.00 -18.37 0.08
C ARG A 62 -5.11 -19.05 1.45
N LYS A 63 -5.30 -18.27 2.51
CA LYS A 63 -5.44 -18.78 3.89
C LYS A 63 -6.74 -19.56 4.08
N GLN A 64 -7.86 -19.09 3.50
CA GLN A 64 -9.13 -19.84 3.48
C GLN A 64 -9.03 -21.18 2.74
N ARG A 65 -8.36 -21.22 1.58
CA ARG A 65 -8.17 -22.48 0.84
C ARG A 65 -7.34 -23.52 1.60
N ARG A 66 -6.39 -23.08 2.44
CA ARG A 66 -5.57 -23.98 3.27
C ARG A 66 -6.30 -24.51 4.50
N GLY A 67 -7.27 -23.77 5.05
CA GLY A 67 -8.05 -24.18 6.21
C GLY A 67 -9.17 -25.18 5.91
N SER A 68 -9.58 -25.32 4.64
CA SER A 68 -10.64 -26.23 4.21
C SER A 68 -10.15 -27.64 3.86
N GLY A 69 -8.88 -27.96 4.13
CA GLY A 69 -8.25 -29.25 3.79
C GLY A 69 -7.90 -30.15 4.97
N SER A 70 -8.43 -29.86 6.16
CA SER A 70 -8.30 -30.73 7.33
C SER A 70 -9.70 -31.05 7.84
N ASP A 71 -10.30 -32.06 7.22
CA ASP A 71 -11.33 -32.91 7.84
C ASP A 71 -10.67 -33.81 8.90
#